data_AF-A0A2Z6NAG7-F1
#
_entry.id   AF-A0A2Z6NAG7-F1
#
_cell.length_a   1.000
_cell.length_b   1.000
_cell.length_c   1.000
_cell.angle_alpha   90.00
_cell.angle_beta   90.00
_cell.angle_gamma   90.00
#
_symmetry.space_group_name_H-M   'P 1'
#
loop_
_entity.id
_entity.type
_entity.pdbx_description
1 polymer ?
#
loop_
_entity_poly.entity_id
_entity_poly.type
_entity_poly.pdbx_seq_one_letter_code
_entity_poly.pdbx_strand_id
1 'polypeptide(L)' 'FAPFCHCEKKVGDYLYPQFYDKSCPNVEEIVKSVVAKAVAKEPRMAASLLRLHFHDCFVKKITPDVVAIAVEAWL' A
#
# COMPACT_ATOMS: atom_id res chain seq x y z
N PHE A 1 27.43 -15.19 23.12
CA PHE A 1 26.29 -14.58 23.83
C PHE A 1 25.59 -13.58 22.92
N ALA A 2 24.80 -14.07 21.98
CA ALA A 2 23.79 -13.31 21.25
C ALA A 2 22.64 -14.29 21.07
N PRO A 3 21.78 -14.45 22.10
CA PRO A 3 20.80 -15.51 22.11
C PRO A 3 19.64 -15.09 21.20
N PHE A 4 19.41 -15.91 20.17
CA PHE A 4 18.14 -16.08 19.47
C PHE A 4 17.38 -14.79 19.09
N CYS A 5 17.63 -14.27 17.89
CA CYS A 5 16.59 -13.58 17.13
C CYS A 5 15.51 -14.60 16.75
N HIS A 6 14.61 -14.89 17.70
CA HIS A 6 13.39 -15.65 17.42
C HIS A 6 12.44 -14.70 16.70
N CYS A 7 12.38 -14.79 15.37
CA CYS A 7 11.27 -14.21 14.63
C CYS A 7 10.05 -15.09 14.95
N GLU A 8 9.30 -14.71 15.98
CA GLU A 8 8.04 -15.36 16.33
C GLU A 8 7.12 -15.30 15.11
N LYS A 9 6.89 -16.45 14.46
CA LYS A 9 5.81 -16.60 13.49
C LYS A 9 4.49 -16.43 14.23
N LYS A 10 3.92 -15.22 14.22
CA LYS A 10 2.57 -14.96 14.70
C LYS A 10 1.59 -15.64 13.76
N VAL A 11 0.86 -16.63 14.28
CA VAL A 11 -0.23 -17.34 13.61
C VAL A 11 -1.44 -16.41 13.53
N GLY A 12 -1.81 -16.06 12.29
CA GLY A 12 -3.02 -15.33 11.93
C GLY A 12 -2.73 -14.22 10.92
N ASP A 13 -3.10 -14.44 9.64
CA ASP A 13 -3.08 -13.42 8.58
C ASP A 13 -4.21 -12.40 8.79
N TYR A 14 -4.17 -11.66 9.90
CA TYR A 14 -5.07 -10.54 10.15
C TYR A 14 -4.29 -9.22 10.09
N LEU A 15 -4.85 -8.26 9.36
CA LEU A 15 -4.33 -6.90 9.32
C LEU A 15 -4.72 -6.18 10.61
N TYR A 16 -3.77 -5.47 11.23
CA TYR A 16 -4.04 -4.63 12.39
C TYR A 16 -3.22 -3.33 12.30
N PRO A 17 -3.73 -2.18 12.80
CA PRO A 17 -3.10 -0.88 12.55
C PRO A 17 -1.69 -0.75 13.12
N GLN A 18 -1.41 -1.37 14.27
CA GLN A 18 -0.14 -1.28 15.01
C GLN A 18 0.91 -2.31 14.56
N PHE A 19 0.78 -2.87 13.35
CA PHE A 19 1.66 -3.94 12.87
C PHE A 19 3.15 -3.59 12.92
N TYR A 20 3.47 -2.32 12.68
CA TYR A 20 4.85 -1.86 12.58
C TYR A 20 5.38 -1.16 13.83
N ASP A 21 4.59 -1.01 14.90
CA ASP A 21 4.98 -0.23 16.08
C ASP A 21 6.31 -0.67 16.71
N LYS A 22 6.63 -1.97 16.65
CA LYS A 22 7.87 -2.53 17.21
C LYS A 22 9.01 -2.64 16.20
N SER A 23 8.70 -2.88 14.93
CA SER A 23 9.69 -3.17 13.89
C SER A 23 10.12 -1.91 13.12
N CYS A 24 9.18 -0.99 12.88
CA CYS A 24 9.41 0.28 12.22
C CYS A 24 8.37 1.32 12.71
N PRO A 25 8.57 1.91 13.90
CA PRO A 25 7.59 2.81 14.52
C PRO A 25 7.28 4.07 13.69
N ASN A 26 8.22 4.48 12.84
CA ASN A 26 8.09 5.70 12.02
C ASN A 26 7.58 5.42 10.60
N VAL A 27 7.11 4.19 10.30
CA VAL A 27 6.73 3.81 8.93
C VAL A 27 5.64 4.72 8.36
N GLU A 28 4.65 5.08 9.16
CA GLU A 28 3.54 5.92 8.71
C GLU A 28 4.01 7.33 8.36
N GLU A 29 4.88 7.90 9.19
CA GLU A 29 5.47 9.22 8.95
C GLU A 29 6.36 9.22 7.69
N ILE A 30 7.21 8.20 7.54
CA ILE A 30 8.10 8.06 6.38
C ILE A 30 7.28 7.97 5.09
N VAL A 31 6.25 7.10 5.05
CA VAL A 31 5.38 6.95 3.89
C VAL A 31 4.64 8.25 3.59
N LYS A 32 4.06 8.92 4.60
CA LYS A 32 3.39 10.21 4.44
C LYS A 32 4.33 11.28 3.85
N SER A 33 5.55 11.38 4.37
CA SER A 33 6.55 12.36 3.91
C SER A 33 6.93 12.14 2.45
N VAL A 34 7.17 10.89 2.05
CA VAL A 34 7.52 10.55 0.67
C VAL A 34 6.36 10.81 -0.29
N VAL A 35 5.15 10.37 0.07
CA VAL A 35 3.95 10.58 -0.75
C VAL A 35 3.65 12.07 -0.89
N ALA A 36 3.72 12.84 0.20
CA ALA A 36 3.50 14.29 0.16
C ALA A 36 4.49 15.00 -0.78
N LYS A 37 5.78 14.65 -0.72
CA LYS A 37 6.80 15.20 -1.64
C LYS A 37 6.51 14.83 -3.09
N ALA A 38 6.12 13.58 -3.35
CA ALA A 38 5.81 13.11 -4.70
C ALA A 38 4.57 13.83 -5.29
N VAL A 39 3.52 14.01 -4.49
CA VAL A 39 2.30 14.73 -4.88
C VAL A 39 2.55 16.22 -5.06
N ALA A 40 3.37 16.83 -4.19
CA ALA A 40 3.74 18.25 -4.32
C ALA A 40 4.54 18.51 -5.61
N LYS A 41 5.39 17.55 -6.02
CA LYS A 41 6.12 17.63 -7.28
C LYS A 41 5.20 17.43 -8.49
N GLU A 42 4.31 16.43 -8.42
CA GLU A 42 3.38 16.08 -9.49
C GLU A 42 2.00 15.70 -8.92
N PRO A 43 1.00 16.60 -8.96
CA PRO A 43 -0.31 16.37 -8.34
C PRO A 43 -1.03 15.12 -8.84
N ARG A 44 -0.81 14.73 -10.12
CA ARG A 44 -1.36 13.51 -10.72
C ARG A 44 -0.91 12.24 -9.99
N MET A 45 0.23 12.26 -9.29
CA MET A 45 0.76 11.12 -8.57
C MET A 45 -0.20 10.59 -7.49
N ALA A 46 -1.00 11.45 -6.87
CA ALA A 46 -2.00 11.03 -5.89
C ALA A 46 -3.03 10.06 -6.51
N ALA A 47 -3.54 10.41 -7.70
CA ALA A 47 -4.49 9.57 -8.44
C ALA A 47 -3.84 8.28 -8.95
N SER A 48 -2.58 8.35 -9.42
CA SER A 48 -1.83 7.17 -9.86
C SER A 48 -1.60 6.16 -8.73
N LEU A 49 -1.20 6.62 -7.54
CA LEU A 49 -0.99 5.77 -6.37
C LEU A 49 -2.29 5.13 -5.89
N LEU A 50 -3.39 5.88 -5.91
CA LEU A 50 -4.71 5.37 -5.57
C LEU A 50 -5.18 4.30 -6.57
N ARG A 51 -5.02 4.56 -7.87
CA ARG A 51 -5.33 3.60 -8.95
C ARG A 51 -4.50 2.33 -8.81
N LEU A 52 -3.21 2.45 -8.47
CA LEU A 52 -2.32 1.30 -8.26
C LEU A 52 -2.78 0.46 -7.06
N HIS A 53 -3.11 1.09 -5.92
CA HIS A 53 -3.60 0.38 -4.75
C HIS A 53 -4.87 -0.41 -5.06
N PHE A 54 -5.83 0.21 -5.74
CA PHE A 54 -7.04 -0.48 -6.17
C PHE A 54 -6.75 -1.56 -7.20
N HIS A 55 -5.88 -1.31 -8.18
CA HIS A 55 -5.48 -2.31 -9.18
C HIS A 55 -4.92 -3.58 -8.51
N ASP A 56 -4.00 -3.44 -7.55
CA ASP A 56 -3.37 -4.59 -6.89
C ASP A 56 -4.33 -5.36 -5.98
N CYS A 57 -5.30 -4.68 -5.38
CA CYS A 57 -6.35 -5.32 -4.60
C CYS A 57 -7.45 -5.98 -5.45
N PHE A 58 -7.83 -5.37 -6.58
CA PHE A 58 -8.87 -5.90 -7.48
C PHE A 58 -8.34 -6.99 -8.43
N VAL A 59 -7.07 -6.98 -8.84
CA VAL A 59 -6.50 -8.05 -9.67
C VAL A 59 -6.45 -9.41 -8.93
N LYS A 60 -6.56 -9.41 -7.60
CA LYS A 60 -6.74 -10.63 -6.80
C LYS A 60 -8.19 -11.12 -6.70
N LYS A 61 -9.20 -10.35 -7.13
CA LYS A 61 -10.61 -10.78 -7.21
C LYS A 61 -11.35 -10.17 -8.42
N ILE A 62 -11.64 -11.04 -9.40
CA ILE A 62 -12.67 -10.94 -10.45
C ILE A 62 -12.18 -10.43 -11.83
N THR A 63 -12.79 -11.03 -12.86
CA THR A 63 -12.52 -11.07 -14.30
C THR A 63 -12.42 -9.73 -15.06
N PRO A 64 -11.83 -9.74 -16.29
CA PRO A 64 -11.30 -8.55 -16.98
C PRO A 64 -12.32 -7.62 -17.69
N ASP A 65 -13.58 -7.58 -17.29
CA ASP A 65 -14.63 -6.83 -18.03
C ASP A 65 -14.95 -5.42 -17.49
N VAL A 66 -14.50 -5.05 -16.29
CA VAL A 66 -14.82 -3.74 -15.69
C VAL A 66 -13.72 -2.67 -15.80
N VAL A 67 -12.47 -3.04 -16.13
CA VAL A 67 -11.37 -2.06 -16.30
C VAL A 67 -11.49 -1.28 -17.61
N ALA A 68 -12.15 -1.85 -18.63
CA ALA A 68 -12.38 -1.19 -19.91
C ALA A 68 -13.28 0.06 -19.80
N ILE A 69 -14.18 0.11 -18.81
CA ILE A 69 -15.15 1.22 -18.68
C ILE A 69 -14.52 2.50 -18.09
N ALA A 70 -13.41 2.39 -17.34
CA ALA A 70 -12.77 3.57 -16.75
C ALA A 70 -11.81 4.31 -17.70
N VAL A 71 -11.38 3.68 -18.80
CA VAL A 71 -10.48 4.30 -19.79
C VAL A 71 -11.25 5.01 -20.90
N GLU A 72 -12.46 4.56 -21.24
CA GLU A 72 -13.32 5.20 -22.26
C GLU A 72 -14.01 6.49 -21.76
N ALA A 73 -13.88 6.85 -20.48
CA ALA A 73 -14.44 8.10 -19.94
C ALA A 73 -13.49 9.31 -19.98
N TRP A 74 -12.31 9.16 -20.63
CA TRP A 74 -11.36 10.25 -20.90
C TRP A 74 -10.88 10.23 -22.36
N LEU A 75 -11.81 10.07 -23.30
CA LEU A 75 -11.75 10.78 -24.58
C LEU A 75 -12.87 11.82 -24.61
#